data_AF-A0AAW7WE19-F1
#
_entry.id   AF-A0AAW7WE19-F1
#
_cell.length_a   1.000
_cell.length_b   1.000
_cell.length_c   1.000
_cell.angle_alpha   90.00
_cell.angle_beta   90.00
_cell.angle_gamma   90.00
#
_symmetry.space_group_name_H-M   'P 1'
#
loop_
_entity.id
_entity.type
_entity.pdbx_description
1 polymer ?
#
loop_
_entity_poly.entity_id
_entity_poly.type
_entity_poly.pdbx_seq_one_letter_code
_entity_poly.pdbx_strand_id
1 'polypeptide(L)'
;MRASPLAAFQARARLCLEQGHPQLCEQALIEAEALQRQASARSAYPCQTLLLGVQADLVMQQLQAGRGAQAVADLQAATRGCAGL
;
A
#
# COMPACT_ATOMS: atom_id res chain seq x y z
N MET A 1 -19.26 0.74 11.84
CA MET A 1 -17.91 0.31 12.26
C MET A 1 -16.89 1.00 11.36
N ARG A 2 -15.83 1.61 11.90
CA ARG A 2 -14.79 2.29 11.11
C ARG A 2 -13.74 1.26 10.73
N ALA A 3 -13.37 1.16 9.44
CA ALA A 3 -12.32 0.24 8.99
C ALA A 3 -10.98 0.61 9.63
N SER A 4 -10.13 -0.39 9.89
CA SER A 4 -8.76 -0.12 10.35
C SER A 4 -7.99 0.64 9.27
N PRO A 5 -6.95 1.42 9.63
CA PRO A 5 -6.10 2.11 8.66
C PRO A 5 -5.54 1.17 7.59
N LEU A 6 -5.10 -0.03 8.00
CA LEU A 6 -4.59 -1.06 7.09
C LEU A 6 -5.66 -1.57 6.10
N ALA A 7 -6.90 -1.79 6.55
CA ALA A 7 -7.99 -2.26 5.69
C ALA A 7 -8.44 -1.17 4.70
N ALA A 8 -8.49 0.09 5.15
CA ALA A 8 -8.79 1.24 4.29
C ALA A 8 -7.73 1.40 3.19
N PHE A 9 -6.45 1.35 3.58
CA PHE A 9 -5.32 1.36 2.66
C PHE A 9 -5.39 0.23 1.63
N GLN A 10 -5.60 -1.02 2.09
CA GLN A 10 -5.67 -2.17 1.19
C GLN A 10 -6.75 -1.98 0.11
N ALA A 11 -7.95 -1.55 0.50
CA ALA A 11 -9.03 -1.34 -0.44
C ALA A 11 -8.69 -0.26 -1.48
N ARG A 12 -8.08 0.84 -1.05
CA ARG A 12 -7.74 1.97 -1.92
C ARG A 12 -6.56 1.67 -2.84
N ALA A 13 -5.49 1.07 -2.29
CA ALA A 13 -4.33 0.65 -3.05
C ALA A 13 -4.72 -0.36 -4.14
N ARG A 14 -5.62 -1.31 -3.85
CA ARG A 14 -6.13 -2.24 -4.86
C ARG A 14 -6.80 -1.50 -6.03
N LEU A 15 -7.70 -0.55 -5.73
CA LEU A 15 -8.37 0.23 -6.76
C LEU A 15 -7.37 1.06 -7.60
N CYS A 16 -6.35 1.65 -6.97
CA CYS A 16 -5.28 2.32 -7.70
C CYS A 16 -4.56 1.34 -8.65
N LEU A 17 -4.12 0.19 -8.16
CA LEU A 17 -3.35 -0.77 -8.95
C LEU A 17 -4.15 -1.41 -10.08
N GLU A 18 -5.47 -1.55 -9.91
CA GLU A 18 -6.36 -2.12 -10.92
C GLU A 18 -6.84 -1.08 -11.95
N GLN A 19 -7.12 0.16 -11.52
CA GLN A 19 -7.82 1.17 -12.35
C GLN A 19 -6.97 2.39 -12.70
N GLY A 20 -5.86 2.63 -11.99
CA GLY A 20 -4.92 3.71 -12.28
C GLY A 20 -5.45 5.12 -12.05
N HIS A 21 -6.54 5.29 -11.27
CA HIS A 21 -7.12 6.61 -11.01
C HIS A 21 -6.16 7.48 -10.18
N PRO A 22 -5.70 8.64 -10.68
CA PRO A 22 -4.65 9.44 -10.03
C PRO A 22 -4.96 9.80 -8.57
N GLN A 23 -6.17 10.28 -8.28
CA GLN A 23 -6.54 10.67 -6.91
C GLN A 23 -6.57 9.48 -5.94
N LEU A 24 -6.94 8.28 -6.42
CA LEU A 24 -6.93 7.08 -5.59
C LEU A 24 -5.50 6.62 -5.30
N CYS A 25 -4.62 6.72 -6.29
CA CYS A 25 -3.21 6.37 -6.15
C CYS A 25 -2.47 7.32 -5.20
N GLU A 26 -2.71 8.62 -5.31
CA GLU A 26 -2.13 9.62 -4.39
C GLU A 26 -2.57 9.37 -2.94
N GLN A 27 -3.86 9.15 -2.72
CA GLN A 27 -4.36 8.83 -1.37
C GLN A 27 -3.80 7.51 -0.84
N ALA A 28 -3.70 6.48 -1.69
CA ALA A 28 -3.09 5.21 -1.30
C ALA A 28 -1.61 5.36 -0.93
N LEU A 29 -0.87 6.25 -1.61
CA LEU A 29 0.52 6.56 -1.25
C LEU A 29 0.63 7.23 0.11
N ILE A 30 -0.21 8.23 0.40
CA ILE A 30 -0.23 8.91 1.69
C ILE A 30 -0.56 7.92 2.83
N GLU A 31 -1.55 7.06 2.62
CA GLU A 31 -1.93 6.01 3.57
C GLU A 31 -0.80 4.98 3.77
N ALA A 32 -0.12 4.57 2.69
CA ALA A 32 1.02 3.65 2.76
C ALA A 32 2.20 4.24 3.54
N GLU A 33 2.52 5.52 3.31
CA GLU A 33 3.59 6.21 4.02
C GLU A 33 3.28 6.34 5.52
N ALA A 34 2.02 6.65 5.87
CA ALA A 34 1.58 6.69 7.26
C ALA A 34 1.76 5.32 7.95
N LEU A 35 1.32 4.24 7.31
CA LEU A 35 1.52 2.88 7.81
C LEU A 35 3.00 2.51 7.90
N GLN A 36 3.81 2.93 6.93
CA GLN A 36 5.26 2.66 6.89
C GLN A 36 5.96 3.35 8.07
N ARG A 37 5.62 4.61 8.36
CA ARG A 37 6.13 5.34 9.51
C ARG A 37 5.68 4.70 10.83
N GLN A 38 4.43 4.26 10.92
CA GLN A 38 3.91 3.53 12.09
C GLN A 38 4.67 2.20 12.30
N ALA A 39 4.92 1.45 11.22
CA ALA A 39 5.72 0.22 11.27
C ALA A 39 7.14 0.50 11.76
N SER A 40 7.79 1.55 11.24
CA SER A 40 9.12 1.99 11.68
C SER A 40 9.14 2.35 13.17
N ALA A 41 8.14 3.10 13.66
CA ALA A 41 8.04 3.49 15.06
C ALA A 41 7.88 2.29 16.01
N ARG A 42 7.30 1.19 15.51
CA ARG A 42 7.12 -0.08 16.26
C ARG A 42 8.25 -1.08 16.00
N SER A 43 9.31 -0.69 15.28
CA SER A 43 10.40 -1.59 14.84
C SER A 43 9.90 -2.81 14.03
N ALA A 44 8.74 -2.70 13.38
CA ALA A 44 8.17 -3.72 12.53
C ALA A 44 8.80 -3.66 11.12
N TYR A 45 10.13 -3.80 11.04
CA TYR A 45 10.91 -3.60 9.82
C TYR A 45 10.45 -4.46 8.63
N PRO A 46 10.05 -5.74 8.80
CA PRO A 46 9.52 -6.53 7.68
C PRO A 46 8.26 -5.89 7.05
N CYS A 47 7.32 -5.41 7.86
CA CYS A 47 6.16 -4.68 7.37
C CYS A 47 6.56 -3.35 6.71
N GLN A 48 7.50 -2.61 7.32
CA GLN A 48 8.02 -1.37 6.75
C GLN A 48 8.56 -1.57 5.33
N THR A 49 9.39 -2.60 5.12
CA THR A 49 9.96 -2.91 3.80
C THR A 49 8.89 -3.31 2.79
N LEU A 50 7.89 -4.10 3.19
CA LEU A 50 6.77 -4.46 2.32
C LEU A 50 5.97 -3.22 1.90
N LEU A 51 5.69 -2.30 2.82
CA LEU A 51 4.98 -1.05 2.52
C LEU A 51 5.79 -0.12 1.61
N LEU A 52 7.12 -0.12 1.70
CA LEU A 52 7.97 0.61 0.75
C LEU A 52 7.88 0.02 -0.66
N GLY A 53 7.84 -1.30 -0.79
CA GLY A 53 7.61 -1.98 -2.08
C GLY A 53 6.27 -1.59 -2.71
N VAL A 54 5.19 -1.61 -1.92
CA VAL A 54 3.86 -1.19 -2.41
C VAL A 54 3.83 0.30 -2.77
N GLN A 55 4.52 1.17 -2.04
CA GLN A 55 4.64 2.59 -2.42
C GLN A 55 5.30 2.75 -3.79
N ALA A 56 6.37 1.99 -4.07
CA ALA A 56 6.99 2.00 -5.39
C ALA A 56 6.00 1.54 -6.48
N ASP A 57 5.21 0.50 -6.22
CA ASP A 57 4.18 0.05 -7.16
C ASP A 57 3.11 1.11 -7.45
N LEU A 58 2.64 1.82 -6.43
CA LEU A 58 1.65 2.89 -6.59
C LEU A 58 2.22 4.08 -7.38
N VAL A 59 3.50 4.41 -7.20
CA VAL A 59 4.19 5.40 -8.04
C VAL A 59 4.30 4.92 -9.47
N MET A 60 4.76 3.69 -9.70
CA MET A 60 4.89 3.12 -11.05
C MET A 60 3.54 3.04 -11.78
N GLN A 61 2.46 2.74 -11.06
CA GLN A 61 1.11 2.75 -11.61
C GLN A 61 0.70 4.15 -12.10
N GLN A 62 0.99 5.21 -11.34
CA GLN A 62 0.70 6.58 -11.77
C GLN A 62 1.52 7.00 -13.01
N LEU A 63 2.73 6.46 -13.14
CA LEU A 63 3.59 6.67 -14.31
C LEU A 63 3.21 5.81 -15.52
N GLN A 64 2.07 5.11 -15.49
CA GLN A 64 1.63 4.17 -16.54
C GLN A 64 2.64 3.05 -16.79
N ALA A 65 3.42 2.69 -15.78
CA ALA A 65 4.46 1.67 -15.81
C ALA A 65 4.24 0.61 -14.71
N GLY A 66 2.97 0.42 -14.31
CA GLY A 66 2.59 -0.51 -13.26
C GLY A 66 2.84 -1.98 -13.63
N ARG A 67 3.02 -2.81 -12.59
CA ARG A 67 3.32 -4.25 -12.72
C ARG A 67 2.07 -5.14 -12.73
N GLY A 68 0.88 -4.54 -12.84
CA GLY A 68 -0.41 -5.23 -12.89
C GLY A 68 -0.61 -6.21 -11.73
N ALA A 69 -0.88 -7.48 -12.06
CA ALA A 69 -1.16 -8.53 -11.07
C ALA A 69 -0.05 -8.72 -10.02
N GLN A 70 1.22 -8.48 -10.37
CA GLN A 70 2.32 -8.60 -9.41
C GLN A 70 2.21 -7.55 -8.30
N ALA A 71 1.86 -6.30 -8.64
CA ALA A 71 1.68 -5.25 -7.64
C ALA A 71 0.51 -5.56 -6.69
N VAL A 72 -0.56 -6.18 -7.20
CA VAL A 72 -1.69 -6.62 -6.37
C VAL A 72 -1.27 -7.77 -5.43
N ALA A 73 -0.41 -8.68 -5.89
CA ALA A 73 0.15 -9.74 -5.03
C ALA A 73 1.06 -9.17 -3.93
N ASP A 74 1.90 -8.19 -4.27
CA ASP A 74 2.79 -7.50 -3.34
C ASP A 74 1.97 -6.73 -2.27
N LEU A 75 0.87 -6.08 -2.69
CA LEU A 75 -0.10 -5.47 -1.76
C LEU A 75 -0.68 -6.49 -0.78
N GLN A 76 -1.11 -7.67 -1.26
CA GLN A 76 -1.63 -8.72 -0.37
C GLN A 76 -0.58 -9.25 0.61
N ALA A 77 0.68 -9.38 0.15
CA ALA A 77 1.79 -9.78 1.02
C ALA A 77 2.04 -8.72 2.10
N ALA A 78 2.02 -7.44 1.74
CA ALA A 78 2.12 -6.33 2.69
C ALA A 78 0.98 -6.33 3.71
N THR A 79 -0.28 -6.50 3.27
CA THR A 79 -1.43 -6.57 4.19
C THR A 79 -1.27 -7.69 5.21
N ARG A 80 -0.83 -8.88 4.80
CA ARG A 80 -0.58 -10.00 5.73
C ARG A 80 0.61 -9.72 6.66
N GLY A 81 1.71 -9.20 6.11
CA GLY A 81 2.92 -8.91 6.87
C GLY A 81 2.79 -7.73 7.85
N CYS A 82 1.77 -6.90 7.67
CA CYS A 82 1.48 -5.73 8.50
C CYS A 82 0.29 -5.94 9.44
N ALA A 83 -0.22 -7.17 9.59
CA ALA A 83 -1.35 -7.46 10.46
C ALA A 83 -1.08 -6.96 11.91
N GLY A 84 -2.02 -6.18 12.46
CA GLY A 84 -1.90 -5.59 13.80
C GLY A 84 -1.37 -4.15 13.84
N LEU A 85 -1.09 -3.54 12.67
CA LEU A 85 -1.03 -2.09 12.47
C LEU A 85 -2.42 -1.51 12.17
#